data_AF-A0A6H1ZAC9-F1
#
_entry.id   AF-A0A6H1ZAC9-F1
#
_cell.length_a   1.000
_cell.length_b   1.000
_cell.length_c   1.000
_cell.angle_alpha   90.00
_cell.angle_beta   90.00
_cell.angle_gamma   90.00
#
_symmetry.space_group_name_H-M   'P 1'
#
loop_
_entity.id
_entity.type
_entity.pdbx_description
1 polymer ?
#
loop_
_entity_poly.entity_id
_entity_poly.type
_entity_poly.pdbx_seq_one_letter_code
_entity_poly.pdbx_strand_id
1 'polypeptide(L)'
;MVDINLYKKFKDFDISKEDLVQTYLGVVGIGVYGDQFVDVPNRPNHVYVRIRNNVSEVTQAYNDLFTLTYGQAVLVQRYASGWKVVRTYVP
;
A
#
# COMPACT_ATOMS: atom_id res chain seq x y z
N MET A 1 25.04 21.53 32.64
CA MET A 1 24.68 20.24 33.28
C MET A 1 23.37 19.80 32.64
N VAL A 2 23.41 18.81 31.74
CA VAL A 2 22.20 18.36 31.04
C VAL A 2 21.43 17.44 31.98
N ASP A 3 20.16 17.76 32.23
CA ASP A 3 19.28 17.06 33.16
C ASP A 3 19.13 15.59 32.77
N ILE A 4 19.70 14.70 33.58
CA ILE A 4 19.67 13.24 33.39
C ILE A 4 18.22 12.69 33.36
N ASN A 5 17.27 13.43 33.94
CA ASN A 5 15.84 13.09 33.94
C ASN A 5 15.15 13.34 32.59
N LEU A 6 15.69 14.19 31.70
CA LEU A 6 15.16 14.34 30.34
C LEU A 6 15.48 13.09 29.50
N TYR A 7 16.70 12.57 29.62
CA TYR A 7 17.17 11.44 28.82
C TYR A 7 16.37 10.14 29.10
N LYS A 8 15.92 9.94 30.34
CA LYS A 8 15.06 8.80 30.69
C LYS A 8 13.65 8.92 30.10
N LYS A 9 13.08 10.12 30.02
CA LYS A 9 11.75 10.34 29.43
C LYS A 9 11.71 10.06 27.92
N PHE A 10 12.82 10.25 27.21
CA PHE A 10 12.90 9.89 25.79
C PHE A 10 13.17 8.41 25.55
N LYS A 11 13.71 7.68 26.54
CA LYS A 11 14.01 6.25 26.42
C LYS A 11 12.76 5.39 26.52
N ASP A 12 11.77 5.84 27.29
CA ASP A 12 10.43 5.22 27.35
C ASP A 12 9.52 5.70 26.21
N PHE A 13 9.96 6.71 25.45
CA PHE A 13 9.38 7.12 24.17
C PHE A 13 10.04 6.43 22.98
N ASP A 14 10.80 5.35 23.22
CA ASP A 14 11.03 4.33 22.22
C ASP A 14 9.76 3.48 22.12
N ILE A 15 8.67 4.14 21.70
CA ILE A 15 7.57 3.48 21.03
C ILE A 15 8.24 2.96 19.76
N SER A 16 8.80 1.77 19.86
CA SER A 16 8.94 0.86 18.74
C SER A 16 7.66 1.07 17.94
N LYS A 17 7.76 1.79 16.83
CA LYS A 17 6.72 1.82 15.83
C LYS A 17 6.60 0.35 15.48
N GLU A 18 5.68 -0.35 16.12
CA GLU A 18 5.03 -1.44 15.44
C GLU A 18 4.58 -0.80 14.15
N ASP A 19 5.29 -1.11 13.06
CA ASP A 19 4.88 -0.79 11.72
C ASP A 19 3.53 -1.50 11.58
N LEU A 20 2.47 -0.83 12.02
CA LEU A 20 1.10 -1.27 11.90
C LEU A 20 0.86 -1.26 10.40
N VAL A 21 1.15 -2.39 9.77
CA VAL A 21 0.97 -2.60 8.35
C VAL A 21 -0.53 -2.55 8.10
N GLN A 22 -1.02 -1.35 7.75
CA GLN A 22 -2.42 -1.13 7.49
C GLN A 22 -2.79 -1.85 6.20
N THR A 23 -3.86 -2.65 6.28
CA THR A 23 -4.40 -3.40 5.14
C THR A 23 -5.65 -2.70 4.62
N TYR A 24 -5.74 -2.56 3.30
CA TYR A 24 -6.81 -1.84 2.63
C TYR A 24 -7.41 -2.70 1.52
N LEU A 25 -8.72 -2.54 1.32
CA LEU A 25 -9.41 -3.11 0.17
C LEU A 25 -9.24 -2.19 -1.03
N GLY A 26 -8.83 -2.76 -2.15
CA GLY A 26 -8.63 -2.07 -3.41
C GLY A 26 -9.27 -2.78 -4.60
N VAL A 27 -9.31 -2.05 -5.71
CA VAL A 27 -9.74 -2.55 -7.02
C VAL A 27 -8.62 -2.32 -8.02
N VAL A 28 -8.24 -3.37 -8.73
CA VAL A 28 -7.13 -3.32 -9.70
C VAL A 28 -7.51 -2.46 -10.90
N GLY A 29 -6.51 -1.71 -11.34
CA GLY A 29 -6.50 -0.94 -12.57
C GLY A 29 -7.12 0.45 -12.46
N ILE A 30 -6.89 1.25 -13.49
CA ILE A 30 -7.41 2.60 -13.68
C ILE A 30 -8.03 2.75 -15.07
N GLY A 31 -9.05 3.61 -15.17
CA GLY A 31 -9.63 4.01 -16.46
C GLY A 31 -9.13 5.39 -16.83
N VAL A 32 -8.49 5.55 -17.99
CA VAL A 32 -7.99 6.84 -18.49
C VAL A 32 -8.43 6.98 -19.94
N TYR A 33 -9.23 8.01 -20.25
CA TYR A 33 -9.77 8.27 -21.60
C TYR A 33 -10.48 7.07 -22.28
N GLY A 34 -11.09 6.19 -21.49
CA GLY A 34 -11.79 5.00 -21.99
C GLY A 34 -10.93 3.74 -22.03
N ASP A 35 -9.61 3.88 -21.92
CA ASP A 35 -8.68 2.76 -21.84
C ASP A 35 -8.54 2.25 -20.40
N GLN A 36 -8.38 0.93 -20.25
CA GLN A 36 -8.20 0.25 -18.98
C GLN A 36 -6.74 -0.18 -18.82
N PHE A 37 -6.11 0.29 -17.76
CA PHE A 37 -4.72 -0.05 -17.45
C PHE A 37 -4.65 -0.82 -16.15
N VAL A 38 -3.98 -1.98 -16.18
CA VAL A 38 -3.65 -2.77 -14.99
C VAL A 38 -2.21 -2.47 -14.59
N ASP A 39 -1.28 -2.64 -15.53
CA ASP A 39 0.14 -2.48 -15.29
C ASP A 39 0.58 -1.01 -15.30
N VAL A 40 1.61 -0.73 -14.52
CA VAL A 40 2.25 0.58 -14.49
C VAL A 40 3.36 0.63 -15.56
N PRO A 41 3.29 1.55 -16.54
CA PRO A 41 4.32 1.68 -17.57
C PRO A 41 5.71 1.90 -16.96
N ASN A 42 6.73 1.22 -17.51
CA ASN A 42 8.12 1.28 -17.06
C ASN A 42 8.36 0.85 -15.60
N ARG A 43 7.40 0.17 -14.96
CA ARG A 43 7.56 -0.41 -13.61
C ARG A 43 7.11 -1.87 -13.62
N PRO A 44 8.03 -2.82 -13.88
CA PRO A 44 7.68 -4.23 -13.86
C PRO A 44 7.15 -4.62 -12.48
N ASN A 45 6.24 -5.59 -12.46
CA ASN A 45 5.60 -6.09 -11.24
C ASN A 45 4.89 -5.00 -10.43
N HIS A 46 4.42 -3.93 -11.06
CA HIS A 46 3.58 -2.92 -10.41
C HIS A 46 2.26 -2.79 -11.14
N VAL A 47 1.19 -2.74 -10.35
CA VAL A 47 -0.17 -2.56 -10.84
C VAL A 47 -0.79 -1.31 -10.23
N TYR A 48 -1.70 -0.70 -10.97
CA TYR A 48 -2.56 0.33 -10.40
C TYR A 48 -3.61 -0.30 -9.47
N VAL A 49 -3.84 0.32 -8.33
CA VAL A 49 -4.89 -0.08 -7.39
C VAL A 49 -5.64 1.16 -6.91
N ARG A 50 -6.96 1.16 -7.06
CA ARG A 50 -7.87 2.16 -6.50
C ARG A 50 -8.30 1.73 -5.10
N ILE A 51 -7.96 2.50 -4.08
CA ILE A 51 -8.29 2.17 -2.69
C ILE A 51 -9.75 2.54 -2.40
N ARG A 52 -10.58 1.59 -1.94
CA ARG A 52 -12.04 1.84 -1.77
C ARG A 52 -12.36 2.83 -0.66
N ASN A 53 -11.56 2.87 0.41
CA ASN A 53 -11.80 3.77 1.54
C ASN A 53 -11.22 5.18 1.31
N ASN A 54 -10.54 5.40 0.18
CA ASN A 54 -10.05 6.70 -0.26
C ASN A 54 -10.25 6.80 -1.78
N VAL A 55 -11.45 7.17 -2.19
CA VAL A 55 -11.95 7.10 -3.58
C VAL A 55 -11.09 7.89 -4.59
N SER A 56 -10.28 8.85 -4.11
CA SER A 56 -9.36 9.65 -4.93
C SER A 56 -7.93 9.08 -5.00
N GLU A 57 -7.60 8.03 -4.25
CA GLU A 57 -6.24 7.50 -4.18
C GLU A 57 -6.09 6.30 -5.11
N VAL A 58 -5.60 6.60 -6.30
CA VAL A 58 -4.93 5.62 -7.16
C VAL A 58 -3.51 5.46 -6.64
N THR A 59 -3.13 4.23 -6.29
CA THR A 59 -1.76 3.89 -5.92
C THR A 59 -1.14 2.89 -6.89
N GLN A 60 0.18 2.81 -6.86
CA GLN A 60 0.96 1.80 -7.55
C GLN A 60 1.41 0.78 -6.52
N ALA A 61 0.94 -0.46 -6.65
CA ALA A 61 1.25 -1.54 -5.72
C ALA A 61 2.13 -2.58 -6.40
N TYR A 62 3.17 -3.01 -5.70
CA TYR A 62 4.01 -4.11 -6.11
C TYR A 62 3.22 -5.42 -6.08
N ASN A 63 3.38 -6.22 -7.12
CA ASN A 63 2.71 -7.49 -7.34
C ASN A 63 3.68 -8.47 -8.00
N ASP A 64 4.26 -9.34 -7.19
CA ASP A 64 5.18 -10.42 -7.57
C ASP A 64 4.53 -11.80 -7.65
N LEU A 65 3.29 -11.93 -7.18
CA LEU A 65 2.69 -13.24 -6.87
C LEU A 65 1.42 -13.53 -7.67
N PHE A 66 0.71 -12.52 -8.17
CA PHE A 66 -0.63 -12.70 -8.70
C PHE A 66 -0.76 -12.25 -10.15
N THR A 67 -1.49 -13.00 -10.96
CA THR A 67 -1.98 -12.53 -12.25
C THR A 67 -3.27 -11.76 -12.01
N LEU A 68 -3.26 -10.44 -12.28
CA LEU A 68 -4.38 -9.56 -11.97
C LEU A 68 -5.06 -9.07 -13.23
N THR A 69 -6.39 -8.96 -13.17
CA THR A 69 -7.21 -8.39 -14.25
C THR A 69 -7.87 -7.09 -13.81
N TYR A 70 -8.25 -6.26 -14.77
CA TYR A 70 -8.90 -4.99 -14.49
C TYR A 70 -10.21 -5.21 -13.71
N GLY A 71 -10.43 -4.40 -12.66
CA GLY A 71 -11.64 -4.49 -11.83
C GLY A 71 -11.59 -5.58 -10.75
N GLN A 72 -10.53 -6.40 -10.71
CA GLN A 72 -10.39 -7.43 -9.68
C GLN A 72 -10.23 -6.81 -8.29
N ALA A 73 -10.92 -7.36 -7.29
CA ALA A 73 -10.77 -6.94 -5.91
C ALA A 73 -9.50 -7.55 -5.29
N VAL A 74 -8.75 -6.73 -4.55
CA VAL A 74 -7.49 -7.11 -3.91
C VAL A 74 -7.36 -6.52 -2.52
N LEU A 75 -6.57 -7.15 -1.65
CA LEU A 75 -6.03 -6.51 -0.46
C LEU A 75 -4.63 -6.01 -0.73
N VAL A 76 -4.37 -4.78 -0.31
CA VAL A 76 -3.05 -4.18 -0.34
C VAL A 76 -2.60 -3.75 1.05
N GLN A 77 -1.30 -3.81 1.28
CA GLN A 77 -0.68 -3.37 2.52
C GLN A 77 0.21 -2.16 2.27
N ARG A 78 0.17 -1.19 3.18
CA ARG A 78 1.05 -0.02 3.15
C ARG A 78 2.30 -0.28 3.99
N TYR A 79 3.46 -0.22 3.34
CA TYR A 79 4.78 -0.24 3.94
C TYR A 79 5.43 1.14 3.82
N ALA A 80 6.53 1.36 4.55
CA ALA A 80 7.35 2.56 4.39
C ALA A 80 7.85 2.75 2.95
N SER A 81 8.13 1.65 2.25
CA SER A 81 8.63 1.63 0.87
C SER A 81 7.55 1.77 -0.21
N GLY A 82 6.27 1.68 0.15
CA GLY A 82 5.16 1.76 -0.80
C GLY A 82 4.05 0.76 -0.51
N TRP A 83 3.39 0.31 -1.56
CA TRP A 83 2.23 -0.59 -1.46
C TRP A 83 2.56 -1.96 -2.03
N LYS A 84 2.03 -3.02 -1.43
CA LYS A 84 2.13 -4.38 -1.97
C LYS A 84 0.76 -5.05 -2.02
N VAL A 85 0.48 -5.78 -3.11
CA VAL A 85 -0.66 -6.69 -3.21
C VAL A 85 -0.37 -7.95 -2.40
N VAL A 86 -1.22 -8.25 -1.43
CA VAL A 86 -1.00 -9.38 -0.50
C VAL A 86 -2.03 -10.48 -0.63
N ARG A 87 -3.20 -10.19 -1.22
CA ARG A 87 -4.25 -11.18 -1.48
C ARG A 87 -5.14 -10.72 -2.62
N THR A 88 -5.60 -11.69 -3.41
CA THR A 88 -6.63 -11.49 -4.43
C THR A 88 -7.93 -12.15 -3.99
N TYR A 89 -9.04 -11.59 -4.44
CA TYR A 89 -10.32 -12.29 -4.40
C TYR A 89 -10.56 -12.89 -5.78
N VAL A 90 -10.82 -14.19 -5.81
CA VAL A 90 -11.29 -14.91 -6.99
C VAL A 90 -12.74 -15.28 -6.69
N PRO A 91 -13.71 -14.92 -7.54
CA PRO A 91 -15.09 -15.39 -7.40
C PRO A 91 -15.20 -16.91 -7.53
#